data_AF-A0A382UV69-F1
#
_entry.id   AF-A0A382UV69-F1
#
_cell.length_a   1.000
_cell.length_b   1.000
_cell.length_c   1.000
_cell.angle_alpha   90.00
_cell.angle_beta   90.00
_cell.angle_gamma   90.00
#
_symmetry.space_group_name_H-M   'P 1'
#
loop_
_entity.id
_entity.type
_entity.pdbx_description
1 polymer ?
#
loop_
_entity_poly.entity_id
_entity_poly.type
_entity_poly.pdbx_seq_one_letter_code
_entity_poly.pdbx_strand_id
1 'polypeptide(L)'
;YRDLVELQASGAPIPEALSLTTDDLTALVHELDTLAAFAARHAEPDAACAAGFVSDAIQTPNMGSHFYRSRAFLDGFDPNAPEILLYAPADGSLVAGPLGQCLGGRWDGPDLSLVGTAFLLPPNVVGIDHPAAFTGDLDNWHSHFNLCRGNARGRDSFVTRAECEASGGKWFDAIGWMLHAWVAPGFDDQLGVFSMWNPTIAPVADPEAVRASRRIRGSDFPEGARQALITNFAFERTIAIEVGQSVYFNNVDSVPHTVSAGTPDDPDLASFDSGLLFPGDNWELPTSEP
;
A
#
# COMPACT_ATOMS: atom_id res chain seq x y z
N TYR A 1 3.33 16.40 -0.38
CA TYR A 1 3.77 16.87 -1.70
C TYR A 1 4.37 18.28 -1.73
N ARG A 2 4.22 19.07 -0.65
CA ARG A 2 4.69 20.47 -0.61
C ARG A 2 6.18 20.65 -0.89
N ASP A 3 7.02 19.68 -0.53
CA ASP A 3 8.45 19.72 -0.84
C ASP A 3 8.72 19.82 -2.36
N LEU A 4 7.87 19.21 -3.20
CA LEU A 4 7.96 19.31 -4.67
C LEU A 4 7.52 20.70 -5.16
N VAL A 5 6.47 21.26 -4.57
CA VAL A 5 5.99 22.63 -4.85
C VAL A 5 7.08 23.64 -4.48
N GLU A 6 7.71 23.48 -3.32
CA GLU A 6 8.80 24.33 -2.84
C GLU A 6 10.04 24.19 -3.71
N LEU A 7 10.39 22.96 -4.12
CA LEU A 7 11.48 22.70 -5.07
C LEU A 7 11.23 23.43 -6.40
N GLN A 8 10.04 23.29 -6.98
CA GLN A 8 9.66 23.97 -8.23
C GLN A 8 9.74 25.48 -8.09
N ALA A 9 9.15 26.04 -7.02
CA ALA A 9 9.09 27.48 -6.80
C ALA A 9 10.48 28.10 -6.55
N SER A 10 11.38 27.35 -5.91
CA SER A 10 12.74 27.81 -5.62
C SER A 10 13.65 27.87 -6.85
N GLY A 11 13.35 27.07 -7.89
CA GLY A 11 14.24 26.88 -9.04
C GLY A 11 15.57 26.21 -8.68
N ALA A 12 15.69 25.59 -7.51
CA ALA A 12 16.87 24.84 -7.11
C ALA A 12 17.08 23.62 -8.02
N PRO A 13 18.33 23.13 -8.15
CA PRO A 13 18.60 21.90 -8.90
C PRO A 13 17.76 20.74 -8.35
N ILE A 14 17.10 20.01 -9.26
CA ILE A 14 16.33 18.81 -8.91
C ILE A 14 17.30 17.71 -8.45
N PRO A 15 17.11 17.11 -7.26
CA PRO A 15 17.94 15.98 -6.82
C PRO A 15 17.88 14.82 -7.82
N GLU A 16 19.04 14.25 -8.15
CA GLU A 16 19.17 13.11 -9.08
C GLU A 16 18.29 11.92 -8.66
N ALA A 17 18.14 11.71 -7.34
CA ALA A 17 17.32 10.65 -6.76
C ALA A 17 15.82 10.75 -7.09
N LEU A 18 15.33 11.91 -7.53
CA LEU A 18 13.94 12.06 -7.98
C LEU A 18 13.77 11.65 -9.45
N SER A 19 14.86 11.58 -10.22
CA SER A 19 14.84 11.24 -11.66
C SER A 19 13.85 12.07 -12.48
N LEU A 20 13.61 13.33 -12.11
CA LEU A 20 12.70 14.25 -12.82
C LEU A 20 13.47 15.29 -13.64
N THR A 21 12.95 15.64 -14.81
CA THR A 21 13.29 16.88 -15.49
C THR A 21 12.50 18.06 -14.91
N THR A 22 12.84 19.29 -15.31
CA THR A 22 12.08 20.50 -14.91
C THR A 22 10.65 20.49 -15.45
N ASP A 23 10.46 19.94 -16.66
CA ASP A 23 9.14 19.80 -17.27
C ASP A 23 8.33 18.74 -16.51
N ASP A 24 8.95 17.60 -16.14
CA ASP A 24 8.31 16.56 -15.35
C ASP A 24 7.88 17.08 -13.97
N LEU A 25 8.76 17.80 -13.26
CA LEU A 25 8.42 18.41 -11.97
C LEU A 25 7.24 19.38 -12.10
N THR A 26 7.19 20.16 -13.18
CA THR A 26 6.11 21.11 -13.40
C THR A 26 4.78 20.42 -13.68
N ALA A 27 4.79 19.37 -14.50
CA ALA A 27 3.61 18.57 -14.80
C ALA A 27 3.11 17.82 -13.55
N LEU A 28 4.02 17.16 -12.82
CA LEU A 28 3.70 16.42 -11.60
C LEU A 28 3.09 17.34 -10.52
N VAL A 29 3.67 18.51 -10.29
CA VAL A 29 3.09 19.46 -9.32
C VAL A 29 1.68 19.89 -9.74
N HIS A 30 1.44 20.13 -11.03
CA HIS A 30 0.11 20.48 -11.53
C HIS A 30 -0.92 19.34 -11.35
N GLU A 31 -0.53 18.09 -11.60
CA GLU A 31 -1.38 16.92 -11.34
C GLU A 31 -1.72 16.81 -9.84
N LEU A 32 -0.72 16.96 -8.97
CA LEU A 32 -0.89 16.90 -7.52
C LEU A 32 -1.72 18.05 -6.96
N ASP A 33 -1.60 19.26 -7.51
CA ASP A 33 -2.47 20.39 -7.16
C ASP A 33 -3.92 20.14 -7.55
N THR A 34 -4.15 19.50 -8.70
CA THR A 34 -5.51 19.13 -9.12
C THR A 34 -6.11 18.07 -8.20
N LEU A 35 -5.32 17.07 -7.82
CA LEU A 35 -5.71 16.07 -6.83
C LEU A 35 -5.95 16.69 -5.44
N ALA A 36 -5.10 17.61 -5.00
CA ALA A 36 -5.27 18.35 -3.74
C ALA A 36 -6.57 19.18 -3.75
N ALA A 37 -6.90 19.81 -4.89
CA ALA A 37 -8.16 20.52 -5.05
C ALA A 37 -9.38 19.58 -5.02
N PHE A 38 -9.26 18.36 -5.56
CA PHE A 38 -10.29 17.32 -5.41
C PHE A 38 -10.47 16.93 -3.94
N ALA A 39 -9.36 16.63 -3.25
CA ALA A 39 -9.33 16.28 -1.83
C ALA A 39 -9.99 17.38 -0.98
N ALA A 40 -9.63 18.64 -1.18
CA ALA A 40 -10.17 19.78 -0.44
C ALA A 40 -11.70 19.92 -0.57
N ARG A 41 -12.31 19.57 -1.71
CA ARG A 41 -13.78 19.56 -1.88
C ARG A 41 -14.48 18.47 -1.05
N HIS A 42 -13.73 17.48 -0.60
CA HIS A 42 -14.20 16.38 0.24
C HIS A 42 -13.53 16.39 1.61
N ALA A 43 -13.04 17.54 2.10
CA ALA A 43 -12.39 17.61 3.42
C ALA A 43 -13.31 17.10 4.55
N GLU A 44 -14.61 17.42 4.45
CA GLU A 44 -15.64 16.94 5.37
C GLU A 44 -16.14 15.54 4.96
N PRO A 45 -16.21 14.56 5.89
CA PRO A 45 -16.73 13.22 5.60
C PRO A 45 -18.14 13.21 5.01
N ASP A 46 -19.00 14.15 5.44
CA ASP A 46 -20.34 14.34 4.88
C ASP A 46 -20.31 14.63 3.38
N ALA A 47 -19.33 15.41 2.91
CA ALA A 47 -19.18 15.72 1.49
C ALA A 47 -18.78 14.46 0.69
N ALA A 48 -17.90 13.61 1.23
CA ALA A 48 -17.58 12.32 0.63
C ALA A 48 -18.79 11.37 0.62
N CYS A 49 -19.51 11.23 1.73
CA CYS A 49 -20.72 10.42 1.79
C CYS A 49 -21.79 10.90 0.79
N ALA A 50 -22.00 12.21 0.66
CA ALA A 50 -22.93 12.80 -0.31
C ALA A 50 -22.47 12.59 -1.76
N ALA A 51 -21.17 12.54 -2.01
CA ALA A 51 -20.57 12.21 -3.31
C ALA A 51 -20.57 10.71 -3.64
N GLY A 52 -21.12 9.86 -2.75
CA GLY A 52 -21.30 8.43 -2.97
C GLY A 52 -20.09 7.57 -2.57
N PHE A 53 -19.15 8.10 -1.80
CA PHE A 53 -18.12 7.29 -1.16
C PHE A 53 -18.72 6.46 -0.02
N VAL A 54 -18.13 5.30 0.22
CA VAL A 54 -18.51 4.35 1.28
C VAL A 54 -17.29 4.10 2.14
N SER A 55 -17.41 4.29 3.46
CA SER A 55 -16.36 3.89 4.39
C SER A 55 -16.24 2.37 4.46
N ASP A 56 -15.01 1.86 4.47
CA ASP A 56 -14.75 0.46 4.81
C ASP A 56 -14.81 0.18 6.32
N ALA A 57 -15.03 1.22 7.13
CA ALA A 57 -15.09 1.20 8.59
C ALA A 57 -13.80 0.69 9.28
N ILE A 58 -12.71 0.52 8.53
CA ILE A 58 -11.43 0.00 9.00
C ILE A 58 -10.51 1.15 9.35
N GLN A 59 -9.71 0.99 10.41
CA GLN A 59 -8.60 1.89 10.71
C GLN A 59 -7.28 1.16 10.46
N THR A 60 -6.55 1.57 9.42
CA THR A 60 -5.26 0.99 9.10
C THR A 60 -4.14 1.87 9.64
N PRO A 61 -3.20 1.31 10.43
CA PRO A 61 -2.13 2.11 10.99
C PRO A 61 -1.33 2.86 9.93
N ASN A 62 -1.04 4.13 10.21
CA ASN A 62 -0.28 5.04 9.34
C ASN A 62 -0.97 5.34 7.99
N MET A 63 -2.25 4.97 7.82
CA MET A 63 -3.01 5.19 6.58
C MET A 63 -4.46 5.65 6.80
N GLY A 64 -4.99 5.51 8.02
CA GLY A 64 -6.37 5.89 8.34
C GLY A 64 -7.40 4.90 7.77
N SER A 65 -8.61 5.39 7.56
CA SER A 65 -9.76 4.68 7.02
C SER A 65 -10.02 5.04 5.57
N HIS A 66 -10.38 4.03 4.77
CA HIS A 66 -10.58 4.19 3.34
C HIS A 66 -12.05 4.40 3.05
N PHE A 67 -12.34 5.55 2.45
CA PHE A 67 -13.64 5.87 1.89
C PHE A 67 -13.53 5.67 0.40
N TYR A 68 -14.20 4.66 -0.14
CA TYR A 68 -14.04 4.24 -1.52
C TYR A 68 -15.32 4.42 -2.33
N ARG A 69 -15.17 4.63 -3.64
CA ARG A 69 -16.29 4.73 -4.58
C ARG A 69 -16.25 3.59 -5.58
N SER A 70 -17.02 2.54 -5.30
CA SER A 70 -16.95 1.25 -6.02
C SER A 70 -17.12 1.31 -7.54
N ARG A 71 -17.90 2.28 -8.06
CA ARG A 71 -18.09 2.43 -9.51
C ARG A 71 -16.86 2.98 -10.23
N ALA A 72 -16.04 3.78 -9.54
CA ALA A 72 -14.89 4.43 -10.15
C ALA A 72 -13.73 3.45 -10.40
N PHE A 73 -13.69 2.32 -9.70
CA PHE A 73 -12.68 1.27 -9.94
C PHE A 73 -12.70 0.69 -11.36
N LEU A 74 -13.74 0.95 -12.16
CA LEU A 74 -13.88 0.47 -13.52
C LEU A 74 -13.37 1.46 -14.58
N ASP A 75 -13.02 2.68 -14.18
CA ASP A 75 -12.72 3.78 -15.11
C ASP A 75 -11.23 3.82 -15.51
N GLY A 76 -10.39 2.97 -14.90
CA GLY A 76 -8.93 3.03 -15.05
C GLY A 76 -8.32 4.10 -14.16
N PHE A 77 -7.07 4.49 -14.44
CA PHE A 77 -6.40 5.56 -13.69
C PHE A 77 -6.80 6.94 -14.23
N ASP A 78 -7.32 7.81 -13.36
CA ASP A 78 -7.47 9.25 -13.60
C ASP A 78 -6.88 10.03 -12.41
N PRO A 79 -5.77 10.78 -12.59
CA PRO A 79 -5.12 11.50 -11.49
C PRO A 79 -6.01 12.57 -10.84
N ASN A 80 -7.14 12.93 -11.46
CA ASN A 80 -8.06 13.96 -10.98
C ASN A 80 -9.26 13.41 -10.21
N ALA A 81 -9.44 12.09 -10.19
CA ALA A 81 -10.65 11.45 -9.69
C ALA A 81 -10.34 10.19 -8.87
N PRO A 82 -9.61 10.31 -7.73
CA PRO A 82 -9.20 9.16 -6.94
C PRO A 82 -10.40 8.31 -6.51
N GLU A 83 -10.25 6.99 -6.54
CA GLU A 83 -11.31 6.08 -6.11
C GLU A 83 -11.44 6.03 -4.59
N ILE A 84 -10.40 6.49 -3.86
CA ILE A 84 -10.31 6.42 -2.40
C ILE A 84 -9.91 7.77 -1.80
N LEU A 85 -10.66 8.19 -0.78
CA LEU A 85 -10.30 9.24 0.17
C LEU A 85 -9.88 8.60 1.49
N LEU A 86 -8.86 9.14 2.15
CA LEU A 86 -8.35 8.63 3.41
C LEU A 86 -8.70 9.59 4.54
N TYR A 87 -9.28 9.05 5.61
CA TYR A 87 -9.66 9.83 6.79
C TYR A 87 -9.10 9.22 8.06
N ALA A 88 -8.73 10.06 9.04
CA ALA A 88 -8.34 9.62 10.37
C ALA A 88 -9.10 10.42 11.44
N PRO A 89 -9.31 9.87 12.65
CA PRO A 89 -9.88 10.63 13.77
C PRO A 89 -9.16 11.96 13.97
N ALA A 90 -9.92 13.05 14.00
CA ALA A 90 -9.36 14.42 14.00
C ALA A 90 -8.56 14.71 15.29
N ASP A 91 -8.88 14.01 16.37
CA ASP A 91 -8.18 14.08 17.66
C ASP A 91 -6.99 13.09 17.76
N GLY A 92 -6.71 12.33 16.70
CA GLY A 92 -5.66 11.32 16.65
C GLY A 92 -5.96 10.06 17.47
N SER A 93 -7.19 9.89 17.96
CA SER A 93 -7.57 8.72 18.75
C SER A 93 -7.62 7.43 17.91
N LEU A 94 -7.53 6.29 18.60
CA LEU A 94 -7.84 4.98 18.02
C LEU A 94 -9.23 4.58 18.47
N VAL A 95 -10.15 4.40 17.53
CA VAL A 95 -11.51 3.92 17.84
C VAL A 95 -11.49 2.41 17.96
N ALA A 96 -12.13 1.87 19.01
CA ALA A 96 -12.27 0.44 19.17
C ALA A 96 -13.41 -0.11 18.29
N GLY A 97 -13.09 -1.03 17.39
CA GLY A 97 -14.06 -1.63 16.46
C GLY A 97 -14.23 -0.81 15.17
N PRO A 98 -15.37 -0.98 14.46
CA PRO A 98 -15.65 -0.23 13.24
C PRO A 98 -15.64 1.27 13.49
N LEU A 99 -15.00 2.04 12.60
CA LEU A 99 -14.87 3.49 12.74
C LEU A 99 -16.22 4.22 12.62
N GLY A 100 -17.08 3.76 11.71
CA GLY A 100 -18.34 4.40 11.35
C GLY A 100 -18.74 4.07 9.90
N GLN A 101 -19.82 4.68 9.42
CA GLN A 101 -20.33 4.42 8.07
C GLN A 101 -21.09 5.62 7.49
N CYS A 102 -21.23 5.68 6.17
CA CYS A 102 -22.10 6.64 5.52
C CYS A 102 -23.56 6.16 5.55
N LEU A 103 -24.47 6.93 6.15
CA LEU A 103 -25.92 6.68 6.19
C LEU A 103 -26.67 7.84 5.54
N GLY A 104 -27.40 7.55 4.46
CA GLY A 104 -28.21 8.55 3.77
C GLY A 104 -27.42 9.75 3.24
N GLY A 105 -26.17 9.53 2.82
CA GLY A 105 -25.28 10.59 2.33
C GLY A 105 -24.62 11.42 3.43
N ARG A 106 -24.71 11.00 4.70
CA ARG A 106 -24.04 11.64 5.84
C ARG A 106 -23.17 10.65 6.58
N TRP A 107 -22.12 11.14 7.21
CA TRP A 107 -21.24 10.37 8.06
C TRP A 107 -21.89 10.09 9.42
N ASP A 108 -21.82 8.83 9.85
CA ASP A 108 -22.21 8.38 11.18
C ASP A 108 -20.98 7.74 11.85
N GLY A 109 -20.29 8.53 12.68
CA GLY A 109 -19.03 8.16 13.31
C GLY A 109 -18.39 9.35 14.06
N PRO A 110 -17.13 9.21 14.52
CA PRO A 110 -16.40 10.31 15.17
C PRO A 110 -16.02 11.42 14.18
N ASP A 111 -15.55 12.55 14.70
CA ASP A 111 -14.98 13.61 13.88
C ASP A 111 -13.71 13.11 13.17
N LEU A 112 -13.63 13.31 11.86
CA LEU A 112 -12.52 12.88 11.03
C LEU A 112 -11.88 14.04 10.28
N SER A 113 -10.57 13.94 10.07
CA SER A 113 -9.81 14.79 9.14
C SER A 113 -9.50 14.01 7.87
N LEU A 114 -9.64 14.65 6.71
CA LEU A 114 -9.08 14.11 5.47
C LEU A 114 -7.56 14.17 5.52
N VAL A 115 -6.90 13.02 5.38
CA VAL A 115 -5.44 12.89 5.55
C VAL A 115 -4.72 12.50 4.27
N GLY A 116 -5.42 12.06 3.24
CA GLY A 116 -4.81 11.70 1.97
C GLY A 116 -5.82 11.16 0.97
N THR A 117 -5.29 10.63 -0.13
CA THR A 117 -6.05 9.99 -1.20
C THR A 117 -5.36 8.71 -1.62
N ALA A 118 -6.08 7.83 -2.29
CA ALA A 118 -5.50 6.67 -2.93
C ALA A 118 -6.27 6.27 -4.19
N PHE A 119 -5.58 5.51 -5.03
CA PHE A 119 -6.10 4.90 -6.24
C PHE A 119 -6.10 3.39 -6.06
N LEU A 120 -7.09 2.72 -6.64
CA LEU A 120 -7.13 1.27 -6.70
C LEU A 120 -7.51 0.83 -8.11
N LEU A 121 -6.60 0.14 -8.77
CA LEU A 121 -6.77 -0.40 -10.12
C LEU A 121 -6.90 -1.93 -10.03
N PRO A 122 -8.11 -2.49 -10.19
CA PRO A 122 -8.31 -3.92 -10.14
C PRO A 122 -7.61 -4.63 -11.30
N PRO A 123 -7.13 -5.88 -11.13
CA PRO A 123 -6.41 -6.60 -12.19
C PRO A 123 -7.29 -6.87 -13.42
N ASN A 124 -8.61 -6.95 -13.24
CA ASN A 124 -9.56 -7.12 -14.35
C ASN A 124 -9.75 -5.85 -15.20
N VAL A 125 -9.19 -4.71 -14.80
CA VAL A 125 -9.27 -3.43 -15.51
C VAL A 125 -7.95 -3.11 -16.20
N VAL A 126 -6.82 -3.27 -15.51
CA VAL A 126 -5.50 -2.87 -16.01
C VAL A 126 -4.53 -4.03 -16.27
N GLY A 127 -4.94 -5.27 -16.00
CA GLY A 127 -4.06 -6.43 -16.03
C GLY A 127 -3.17 -6.54 -14.79
N ILE A 128 -2.07 -7.27 -14.92
CA ILE A 128 -1.10 -7.50 -13.83
C ILE A 128 0.20 -6.72 -14.00
N ASP A 129 0.39 -6.09 -15.17
CA ASP A 129 1.57 -5.27 -15.42
C ASP A 129 1.54 -4.00 -14.54
N HIS A 130 2.73 -3.48 -14.22
CA HIS A 130 2.86 -2.27 -13.42
C HIS A 130 2.23 -1.07 -14.14
N PRO A 131 1.20 -0.41 -13.57
CA PRO A 131 0.55 0.73 -14.21
C PRO A 131 1.48 1.94 -14.29
N ALA A 132 1.38 2.73 -15.37
CA ALA A 132 1.87 4.10 -15.37
C ALA A 132 0.80 5.00 -14.74
N ALA A 133 1.20 6.02 -13.98
CA ALA A 133 0.26 6.94 -13.33
C ALA A 133 0.67 8.41 -13.47
N PHE A 134 1.22 9.03 -12.42
CA PHE A 134 1.60 10.43 -12.42
C PHE A 134 2.84 10.65 -13.28
N THR A 135 3.11 11.90 -13.60
CA THR A 135 4.31 12.24 -14.35
C THR A 135 5.59 11.92 -13.55
N GLY A 136 6.47 11.12 -14.15
CA GLY A 136 7.75 10.70 -13.57
C GLY A 136 7.68 9.32 -12.90
N ASP A 137 8.78 8.93 -12.25
CA ASP A 137 8.96 7.57 -11.71
C ASP A 137 8.75 7.51 -10.18
N LEU A 138 8.06 8.50 -9.61
CA LEU A 138 7.87 8.60 -8.16
C LEU A 138 6.70 7.76 -7.63
N ASP A 139 5.85 7.23 -8.51
CA ASP A 139 4.73 6.37 -8.14
C ASP A 139 5.20 5.14 -7.35
N ASN A 140 4.57 4.89 -6.19
CA ASN A 140 4.85 3.71 -5.38
C ASN A 140 3.64 2.78 -5.36
N TRP A 141 3.42 2.11 -6.49
CA TRP A 141 2.40 1.09 -6.60
C TRP A 141 2.73 -0.11 -5.72
N HIS A 142 1.73 -0.62 -5.03
CA HIS A 142 1.81 -1.87 -4.28
C HIS A 142 0.51 -2.65 -4.43
N SER A 143 0.55 -3.96 -4.23
CA SER A 143 -0.63 -4.82 -4.30
C SER A 143 -0.87 -5.49 -2.95
N HIS A 144 -2.15 -5.59 -2.55
CA HIS A 144 -2.50 -6.39 -1.38
C HIS A 144 -2.95 -7.78 -1.81
N PHE A 145 -2.10 -8.77 -1.54
CA PHE A 145 -2.37 -10.19 -1.72
C PHE A 145 -2.84 -10.81 -0.40
N ASN A 146 -3.67 -11.85 -0.49
CA ASN A 146 -4.08 -12.67 0.67
C ASN A 146 -4.68 -11.82 1.81
N LEU A 147 -5.47 -10.82 1.46
CA LEU A 147 -6.06 -9.88 2.40
C LEU A 147 -7.35 -10.45 2.99
N CYS A 148 -7.40 -10.58 4.31
CA CYS A 148 -8.64 -10.82 5.02
C CYS A 148 -9.24 -9.50 5.50
N ARG A 149 -10.32 -9.07 4.86
CA ARG A 149 -11.01 -7.84 5.26
C ARG A 149 -11.95 -8.08 6.43
N GLY A 150 -11.76 -7.29 7.49
CA GLY A 150 -12.46 -7.45 8.76
C GLY A 150 -13.28 -6.22 9.14
N ASN A 151 -14.08 -5.68 8.22
CA ASN A 151 -14.87 -4.45 8.40
C ASN A 151 -15.67 -4.44 9.71
N ALA A 152 -16.32 -5.56 10.06
CA ALA A 152 -17.09 -5.68 11.32
C ALA A 152 -16.24 -5.58 12.60
N ARG A 153 -14.93 -5.78 12.49
CA ARG A 153 -13.94 -5.64 13.56
C ARG A 153 -13.16 -4.31 13.45
N GLY A 154 -13.37 -3.56 12.37
CA GLY A 154 -12.67 -2.32 12.06
C GLY A 154 -11.18 -2.48 11.72
N ARG A 155 -10.76 -3.69 11.31
CA ARG A 155 -9.36 -3.97 10.97
C ARG A 155 -9.23 -5.05 9.90
N ASP A 156 -8.23 -4.92 9.06
CA ASP A 156 -7.80 -5.97 8.15
C ASP A 156 -6.72 -6.84 8.80
N SER A 157 -6.57 -8.06 8.29
CA SER A 157 -5.56 -9.02 8.76
C SER A 157 -4.99 -9.84 7.62
N PHE A 158 -3.76 -10.31 7.78
CA PHE A 158 -3.07 -11.19 6.84
C PHE A 158 -2.98 -12.57 7.48
N VAL A 159 -4.01 -13.37 7.24
CA VAL A 159 -4.21 -14.72 7.79
C VAL A 159 -4.45 -15.69 6.63
N THR A 160 -4.65 -16.98 6.88
CA THR A 160 -5.10 -17.89 5.83
C THR A 160 -6.56 -17.64 5.43
N ARG A 161 -6.98 -18.12 4.25
CA ARG A 161 -8.39 -18.07 3.82
C ARG A 161 -9.32 -18.73 4.85
N ALA A 162 -8.94 -19.91 5.34
CA ALA A 162 -9.74 -20.65 6.31
C ALA A 162 -9.90 -19.88 7.63
N GLU A 163 -8.82 -19.29 8.15
CA GLU A 163 -8.87 -18.43 9.33
C GLU A 163 -9.71 -17.17 9.08
N CYS A 164 -9.59 -16.57 7.90
CA CYS A 164 -10.39 -15.40 7.53
C CYS A 164 -11.89 -15.72 7.59
N GLU A 165 -12.32 -16.78 6.91
CA GLU A 165 -13.70 -17.23 6.86
C GLU A 165 -14.22 -17.64 8.24
N ALA A 166 -13.43 -18.39 9.02
CA ALA A 166 -13.78 -18.78 10.39
C ALA A 166 -13.96 -17.56 11.31
N SER A 167 -13.25 -16.48 11.02
CA SER A 167 -13.32 -15.22 11.75
C SER A 167 -14.49 -14.32 11.29
N GLY A 168 -15.20 -14.70 10.22
CA GLY A 168 -16.27 -13.90 9.61
C GLY A 168 -15.75 -12.75 8.73
N GLY A 169 -14.48 -12.78 8.35
CA GLY A 169 -13.88 -11.84 7.42
C GLY A 169 -14.17 -12.18 5.96
N LYS A 170 -13.86 -11.26 5.05
CA LYS A 170 -13.98 -11.46 3.60
C LYS A 170 -12.59 -11.62 2.98
N TRP A 171 -12.33 -12.78 2.39
CA TRP A 171 -11.07 -13.08 1.72
C TRP A 171 -10.95 -12.41 0.36
N PHE A 172 -9.75 -11.93 0.05
CA PHE A 172 -9.35 -11.46 -1.29
C PHE A 172 -7.97 -12.03 -1.64
N ASP A 173 -7.90 -12.76 -2.75
CA ASP A 173 -6.62 -13.27 -3.27
C ASP A 173 -5.72 -12.12 -3.74
N ALA A 174 -6.31 -11.15 -4.43
CA ALA A 174 -5.71 -9.86 -4.75
C ALA A 174 -6.82 -8.80 -4.86
N ILE A 175 -6.57 -7.59 -4.34
CA ILE A 175 -7.50 -6.45 -4.54
C ILE A 175 -7.13 -5.58 -5.75
N GLY A 176 -5.91 -5.75 -6.29
CA GLY A 176 -5.35 -4.94 -7.36
C GLY A 176 -4.22 -4.03 -6.90
N TRP A 177 -3.78 -3.19 -7.83
CA TRP A 177 -2.75 -2.19 -7.64
C TRP A 177 -3.29 -1.00 -6.87
N MET A 178 -2.61 -0.62 -5.79
CA MET A 178 -2.94 0.52 -4.96
C MET A 178 -1.80 1.53 -4.97
N LEU A 179 -2.14 2.80 -5.07
CA LEU A 179 -1.21 3.94 -4.98
C LEU A 179 -1.79 4.93 -3.98
N HIS A 180 -1.03 5.25 -2.94
CA HIS A 180 -1.38 6.33 -2.02
C HIS A 180 -0.81 7.65 -2.54
N ALA A 181 -1.53 8.74 -2.34
CA ALA A 181 -1.07 10.09 -2.66
C ALA A 181 -1.40 11.06 -1.51
N TRP A 182 -0.36 11.55 -0.84
CA TRP A 182 -0.43 12.43 0.33
C TRP A 182 -0.45 13.91 -0.09
N VAL A 183 -1.64 14.35 -0.49
CA VAL A 183 -1.92 15.72 -0.94
C VAL A 183 -2.76 16.55 0.02
N ALA A 184 -3.24 15.96 1.11
CA ALA A 184 -4.09 16.66 2.06
C ALA A 184 -3.29 17.74 2.83
N PRO A 185 -3.81 18.98 2.95
CA PRO A 185 -3.11 20.04 3.67
C PRO A 185 -2.79 19.65 5.12
N GLY A 186 -1.53 19.83 5.52
CA GLY A 186 -1.08 19.52 6.89
C GLY A 186 -0.71 18.06 7.13
N PHE A 187 -0.84 17.20 6.11
CA PHE A 187 -0.53 15.77 6.17
C PHE A 187 0.50 15.35 5.11
N ASP A 188 1.42 16.26 4.78
CA ASP A 188 2.57 15.95 3.92
C ASP A 188 3.38 14.80 4.51
N ASP A 189 3.74 13.84 3.67
CA ASP A 189 4.60 12.73 4.07
C ASP A 189 6.08 13.01 3.76
N GLN A 190 6.90 12.90 4.80
CA GLN A 190 8.36 13.02 4.73
C GLN A 190 9.03 11.81 4.06
N LEU A 191 8.32 10.70 3.89
CA LEU A 191 8.78 9.55 3.10
C LEU A 191 8.56 9.75 1.59
N GLY A 192 7.88 10.82 1.19
CA GLY A 192 7.53 11.13 -0.20
C GLY A 192 6.03 11.11 -0.45
N VAL A 193 5.58 11.89 -1.45
CA VAL A 193 4.14 12.08 -1.73
C VAL A 193 3.40 10.78 -2.06
N PHE A 194 4.07 9.79 -2.63
CA PHE A 194 3.46 8.52 -3.02
C PHE A 194 3.82 7.36 -2.09
N SER A 195 4.45 7.60 -0.95
CA SER A 195 4.80 6.54 0.00
C SER A 195 3.58 5.65 0.33
N MET A 196 3.82 4.35 0.53
CA MET A 196 2.76 3.40 0.86
C MET A 196 1.99 3.77 2.14
N TRP A 197 2.63 4.43 3.10
CA TRP A 197 2.01 4.87 4.35
C TRP A 197 2.64 6.17 4.82
N ASN A 198 1.92 6.92 5.63
CA ASN A 198 2.42 8.14 6.27
C ASN A 198 2.61 7.94 7.78
N PRO A 199 3.85 8.08 8.30
CA PRO A 199 4.18 7.75 9.69
C PRO A 199 3.45 8.62 10.73
N THR A 200 2.78 9.69 10.31
CA THR A 200 2.09 10.65 11.19
C THR A 200 0.57 10.41 11.29
N ILE A 201 0.01 9.51 10.48
CA ILE A 201 -1.44 9.32 10.38
C ILE A 201 -1.95 8.34 11.44
N ALA A 202 -2.99 8.75 12.17
CA ALA A 202 -3.63 7.90 13.16
C ALA A 202 -4.43 6.74 12.50
N PRO A 203 -4.44 5.54 13.12
CA PRO A 203 -3.66 5.19 14.30
C PRO A 203 -2.17 5.04 13.97
N VAL A 204 -1.30 5.65 14.77
CA VAL A 204 0.15 5.58 14.51
C VAL A 204 0.68 4.28 15.08
N ALA A 205 1.38 3.51 14.26
CA ALA A 205 2.18 2.37 14.69
C ALA A 205 3.65 2.56 14.31
N ASP A 206 4.52 1.80 14.99
CA ASP A 206 5.93 1.74 14.62
C ASP A 206 6.09 1.20 13.19
N PRO A 207 6.88 1.84 12.31
CA PRO A 207 7.03 1.40 10.93
C PRO A 207 7.49 -0.06 10.78
N GLU A 208 8.31 -0.59 11.70
CA GLU A 208 8.73 -1.99 11.65
C GLU A 208 7.59 -2.92 12.08
N ALA A 209 6.80 -2.53 13.08
CA ALA A 209 5.58 -3.25 13.44
C ALA A 209 4.56 -3.29 12.28
N VAL A 210 4.43 -2.19 11.56
CA VAL A 210 3.58 -2.10 10.35
C VAL A 210 4.08 -3.06 9.28
N ARG A 211 5.38 -3.02 8.93
CA ARG A 211 5.98 -3.95 7.97
C ARG A 211 5.81 -5.40 8.41
N ALA A 212 6.06 -5.70 9.69
CA ALA A 212 5.94 -7.04 10.25
C ALA A 212 4.49 -7.55 10.22
N SER A 213 3.49 -6.69 10.45
CA SER A 213 2.07 -7.06 10.40
C SER A 213 1.56 -7.39 8.99
N ARG A 214 2.24 -6.87 7.96
CA ARG A 214 1.95 -7.10 6.54
C ARG A 214 2.77 -8.25 5.94
N ARG A 215 3.71 -8.81 6.71
CA ARG A 215 4.40 -10.06 6.36
C ARG A 215 3.40 -11.21 6.57
N ILE A 216 3.02 -11.89 5.48
CA ILE A 216 2.14 -13.06 5.56
C ILE A 216 2.91 -14.17 6.26
N ARG A 217 2.57 -14.47 7.51
CA ARG A 217 2.95 -15.73 8.15
C ARG A 217 1.71 -16.60 8.16
N GLY A 218 1.48 -17.33 7.07
CA GLY A 218 0.45 -18.35 7.03
C GLY A 218 0.71 -19.42 8.09
N SER A 219 -0.31 -20.21 8.43
CA SER A 219 -0.18 -21.32 9.39
C SER A 219 0.76 -22.45 8.92
N ASP A 220 1.22 -22.38 7.68
CA ASP A 220 2.23 -23.21 7.03
C ASP A 220 3.67 -22.75 7.29
N PHE A 221 3.86 -21.59 7.93
CA PHE A 221 5.18 -21.06 8.26
C PHE A 221 5.75 -21.77 9.50
N PRO A 222 6.83 -22.57 9.39
CA PRO A 222 7.35 -23.34 10.51
C PRO A 222 7.85 -22.45 11.65
N GLU A 223 7.60 -22.89 12.89
CA GLU A 223 8.12 -22.20 14.08
C GLU A 223 9.66 -22.14 14.01
N GLY A 224 10.21 -20.92 14.08
CA GLY A 224 11.64 -20.68 13.99
C GLY A 224 12.18 -20.38 12.59
N ALA A 225 11.40 -20.53 11.51
CA ALA A 225 11.84 -20.19 10.16
C ALA A 225 12.02 -18.67 9.95
N ARG A 226 12.91 -18.29 9.02
CA ARG A 226 13.21 -16.89 8.66
C ARG A 226 12.41 -16.49 7.41
N GLN A 227 11.76 -15.32 7.41
CA GLN A 227 10.99 -14.85 6.25
C GLN A 227 11.65 -13.70 5.47
N ALA A 228 12.04 -13.92 4.21
CA ALA A 228 12.47 -12.85 3.32
C ALA A 228 11.31 -12.42 2.43
N LEU A 229 10.98 -11.12 2.43
CA LEU A 229 9.99 -10.58 1.50
C LEU A 229 10.67 -10.17 0.20
N ILE A 230 10.10 -10.56 -0.93
CA ILE A 230 10.42 -10.01 -2.24
C ILE A 230 9.39 -8.91 -2.52
N THR A 231 9.84 -7.68 -2.63
CA THR A 231 9.02 -6.49 -2.90
C THR A 231 9.86 -5.45 -3.63
N ASN A 232 9.24 -4.70 -4.54
CA ASN A 232 9.93 -3.67 -5.31
C ASN A 232 11.22 -4.21 -5.97
N PHE A 233 11.10 -5.37 -6.64
CA PHE A 233 12.19 -6.05 -7.33
C PHE A 233 13.40 -6.45 -6.47
N ALA A 234 13.24 -6.48 -5.14
CA ALA A 234 14.34 -6.78 -4.22
C ALA A 234 13.90 -7.57 -2.99
N PHE A 235 14.89 -8.19 -2.35
CA PHE A 235 14.80 -8.72 -1.00
C PHE A 235 16.06 -8.29 -0.21
N GLU A 236 16.14 -8.62 1.07
CA GLU A 236 17.27 -8.24 1.94
C GLU A 236 18.62 -8.70 1.38
N ARG A 237 19.58 -7.76 1.24
CA ARG A 237 20.92 -8.06 0.69
C ARG A 237 21.73 -9.05 1.51
N THR A 238 21.47 -9.12 2.82
CA THR A 238 22.14 -10.03 3.75
C THR A 238 21.09 -10.64 4.66
N ILE A 239 20.93 -11.97 4.58
CA ILE A 239 20.02 -12.72 5.45
C ILE A 239 20.90 -13.53 6.42
N ALA A 240 20.91 -13.13 7.69
CA ALA A 240 21.60 -13.87 8.74
C ALA A 240 20.66 -14.91 9.36
N ILE A 241 21.13 -16.15 9.45
CA ILE A 241 20.37 -17.30 9.98
C ILE A 241 21.29 -18.24 10.77
N GLU A 242 20.69 -19.04 11.63
CA GLU A 242 21.36 -20.19 12.24
C GLU A 242 21.42 -21.37 11.25
N VAL A 243 22.43 -22.24 11.38
CA VAL A 243 22.53 -23.45 10.54
C VAL A 243 21.30 -24.33 10.75
N GLY A 244 20.63 -24.71 9.67
CA GLY A 244 19.38 -25.47 9.71
C GLY A 244 18.11 -24.65 9.90
N GLN A 245 18.20 -23.32 9.99
CA GLN A 245 17.04 -22.43 10.00
C GLN A 245 16.57 -22.12 8.58
N SER A 246 15.48 -22.75 8.13
CA SER A 246 14.90 -22.51 6.80
C SER A 246 14.61 -21.03 6.54
N VAL A 247 14.85 -20.57 5.30
CA VAL A 247 14.45 -19.23 4.84
C VAL A 247 13.31 -19.37 3.85
N TYR A 248 12.20 -18.70 4.10
CA TYR A 248 11.06 -18.64 3.21
C TYR A 248 11.06 -17.30 2.48
N PHE A 249 11.19 -17.36 1.16
CA PHE A 249 11.03 -16.21 0.29
C PHE A 249 9.56 -16.10 -0.10
N ASN A 250 8.94 -15.00 0.26
CA ASN A 250 7.55 -14.70 -0.07
C ASN A 250 7.53 -13.61 -1.13
N ASN A 251 6.94 -13.91 -2.29
CA ASN A 251 6.69 -12.89 -3.28
C ASN A 251 5.49 -12.04 -2.84
N VAL A 252 5.75 -10.86 -2.30
CA VAL A 252 4.72 -9.85 -2.00
C VAL A 252 4.77 -8.69 -2.99
N ASP A 253 5.57 -8.84 -4.04
CA ASP A 253 5.54 -8.00 -5.23
C ASP A 253 4.41 -8.46 -6.15
N SER A 254 4.20 -7.67 -7.17
CA SER A 254 3.14 -7.75 -8.17
C SER A 254 3.46 -8.58 -9.40
N VAL A 255 4.74 -8.83 -9.65
CA VAL A 255 5.23 -9.58 -10.81
C VAL A 255 5.91 -10.86 -10.35
N PRO A 256 5.95 -11.89 -11.22
CA PRO A 256 6.70 -13.09 -10.90
C PRO A 256 8.18 -12.79 -10.67
N HIS A 257 8.73 -13.38 -9.62
CA HIS A 257 10.16 -13.30 -9.28
C HIS A 257 10.77 -14.69 -9.27
N THR A 258 12.10 -14.76 -9.22
CA THR A 258 12.82 -15.97 -8.85
C THR A 258 13.84 -15.62 -7.77
N VAL A 259 14.13 -16.61 -6.93
CA VAL A 259 15.25 -16.61 -5.99
C VAL A 259 16.16 -17.75 -6.39
N SER A 260 17.30 -17.40 -6.96
CA SER A 260 18.28 -18.35 -7.47
C SER A 260 19.68 -18.02 -6.96
N ALA A 261 20.55 -19.03 -6.86
CA ALA A 261 21.93 -18.83 -6.44
C ALA A 261 22.78 -18.15 -7.53
N GLY A 262 23.93 -17.61 -7.12
CA GLY A 262 24.88 -16.93 -8.01
C GLY A 262 24.66 -15.42 -8.10
N THR A 263 25.10 -14.83 -9.21
CA THR A 263 24.94 -13.40 -9.50
C THR A 263 24.17 -13.20 -10.81
N PRO A 264 23.66 -11.99 -11.10
CA PRO A 264 23.00 -11.73 -12.38
C PRO A 264 23.86 -12.06 -13.61
N ASP A 265 25.18 -11.88 -13.50
CA ASP A 265 26.13 -12.14 -14.60
C ASP A 265 26.65 -13.59 -14.63
N ASP A 266 26.46 -14.34 -13.54
CA ASP A 266 26.94 -15.73 -13.38
C ASP A 266 25.97 -16.51 -12.46
N PRO A 267 24.80 -16.94 -12.98
CA PRO A 267 23.79 -17.63 -12.19
C PRO A 267 24.17 -19.10 -11.94
N ASP A 268 23.97 -19.57 -10.71
CA ASP A 268 24.19 -20.96 -10.29
C ASP A 268 22.86 -21.66 -9.98
N LEU A 269 22.02 -21.81 -11.00
CA LEU A 269 20.68 -22.42 -10.86
C LEU A 269 20.72 -23.88 -10.38
N ALA A 270 21.90 -24.53 -10.45
CA ALA A 270 22.08 -25.90 -9.98
C ALA A 270 22.20 -25.99 -8.45
N SER A 271 22.65 -24.92 -7.79
CA SER A 271 22.70 -24.84 -6.33
C SER A 271 21.29 -24.70 -5.74
N PHE A 272 20.57 -23.64 -6.12
CA PHE A 272 19.14 -23.53 -5.88
C PHE A 272 18.48 -22.58 -6.88
N ASP A 273 17.23 -22.88 -7.20
CA ASP A 273 16.34 -22.07 -8.02
C ASP A 273 14.91 -22.30 -7.50
N SER A 274 14.24 -21.23 -7.12
CA SER A 274 12.84 -21.30 -6.70
C SER A 274 11.88 -21.61 -7.86
N GLY A 275 12.35 -21.47 -9.09
CA GLY A 275 11.48 -21.31 -10.25
C GLY A 275 10.71 -19.99 -10.16
N LEU A 276 9.63 -19.87 -10.93
CA LEU A 276 8.76 -18.70 -10.85
C LEU A 276 7.97 -18.70 -9.55
N LEU A 277 8.17 -17.66 -8.75
CA LEU A 277 7.33 -17.28 -7.63
C LEU A 277 6.34 -16.25 -8.12
N PHE A 278 5.09 -16.65 -8.33
CA PHE A 278 4.02 -15.70 -8.61
C PHE A 278 3.67 -14.88 -7.37
N PRO A 279 3.00 -13.73 -7.52
CA PRO A 279 2.54 -12.95 -6.39
C PRO A 279 1.75 -13.79 -5.38
N GLY A 280 2.16 -13.73 -4.12
CA GLY A 280 1.61 -14.52 -3.02
C GLY A 280 2.29 -15.86 -2.77
N ASP A 281 3.15 -16.33 -3.69
CA ASP A 281 3.86 -17.61 -3.53
C ASP A 281 4.91 -17.54 -2.41
N ASN A 282 5.15 -18.71 -1.81
CA ASN A 282 6.20 -18.94 -0.84
C ASN A 282 7.12 -20.05 -1.33
N TRP A 283 8.42 -19.85 -1.21
CA TRP A 283 9.40 -20.90 -1.44
C TRP A 283 10.39 -21.00 -0.31
N GLU A 284 10.61 -22.23 0.15
CA GLU A 284 11.56 -22.57 1.19
C GLU A 284 12.94 -22.83 0.58
N LEU A 285 13.93 -22.08 1.03
CA LEU A 285 15.35 -22.43 0.93
C LEU A 285 15.72 -23.26 2.17
N PRO A 286 16.04 -24.56 2.00
CA PRO A 286 16.60 -25.37 3.08
C PRO A 286 18.05 -24.94 3.33
N THR A 287 18.41 -24.78 4.61
CA THR A 287 19.74 -24.29 5.03
C THR A 287 20.42 -25.27 5.98
N SER A 288 19.98 -26.53 5.92
CA SER A 288 20.49 -27.65 6.72
C SER A 288 21.88 -28.12 6.29
N GLU A 289 22.35 -27.71 5.11
CA GLU A 289 23.71 -27.94 4.63
C GLU A 289 24.41 -26.58 4.37
N PRO A 290 25.70 -26.42 4.74
CA PRO A 290 26.45 -25.17 4.57
C PRO A 290 26.86 -24.87 3.13
#